data_AF-A0A9D8BNA3-F1
#
_entry.id   AF-A0A9D8BNA3-F1
#
_cell.length_a   1.000
_cell.length_b   1.000
_cell.length_c   1.000
_cell.angle_alpha   90.00
_cell.angle_beta   90.00
_cell.angle_gamma   90.00
#
_symmetry.space_group_name_H-M   'P 1'
#
loop_
_entity.id
_entity.type
_entity.pdbx_description
1 polymer ?
#
loop_
_entity_poly.entity_id
_entity_poly.type
_entity_poly.pdbx_seq_one_letter_code
_entity_poly.pdbx_strand_id
1 'polypeptide(L)' 'MLMENKPRFQEAKEFVEKIVAINRVTKVTKGGKKMSFSALVAVGDANGK' A
#
# COMPACT_ATOMS: atom_id res chain seq x y z
N MET A 1 15.82 6.63 -32.70
CA MET A 1 15.50 5.41 -31.93
C MET A 1 14.57 5.85 -30.80
N LEU A 2 13.26 5.74 -31.00
CA LEU A 2 12.26 6.15 -30.02
C LEU A 2 12.03 4.97 -29.07
N MET A 3 12.31 5.18 -27.78
CA MET A 3 11.95 4.22 -26.73
C MET A 3 10.43 4.23 -26.59
N GLU A 4 9.80 3.13 -26.99
CA GLU A 4 8.37 2.92 -26.81
C GLU A 4 8.08 2.75 -25.32
N ASN A 5 7.46 3.77 -24.71
CA ASN A 5 7.06 3.76 -23.31
C ASN A 5 5.82 2.88 -23.17
N LYS A 6 6.02 1.55 -23.10
CA LYS A 6 4.96 0.58 -22.85
C LYS A 6 4.31 0.90 -21.50
N PRO A 7 3.00 1.22 -21.44
CA PRO A 7 2.34 1.37 -20.16
C PRO A 7 2.44 0.04 -19.39
N ARG A 8 2.84 0.12 -18.11
CA ARG A 8 2.86 -1.03 -17.20
C ARG A 8 1.49 -1.70 -17.26
N PHE A 9 1.48 -2.94 -17.72
CA PHE A 9 0.32 -3.81 -17.80
C PHE A 9 -0.39 -3.76 -16.44
N GLN A 10 -1.57 -3.13 -16.38
CA GLN A 10 -2.46 -3.34 -15.24
C GLN A 10 -3.10 -4.70 -15.50
N GLU A 11 -2.48 -5.75 -14.95
CA GLU A 11 -3.17 -7.02 -14.77
C GLU A 11 -4.51 -6.72 -14.08
N ALA A 12 -5.60 -7.28 -14.60
CA ALA A 12 -6.90 -7.14 -13.98
C ALA A 12 -6.80 -7.69 -12.56
N LYS A 13 -6.73 -6.80 -11.58
CA LYS A 13 -6.66 -7.18 -10.16
C LYS A 13 -7.97 -7.87 -9.82
N GLU A 14 -7.89 -9.18 -9.61
CA GLU A 14 -9.02 -10.04 -9.24
C GLU A 14 -9.66 -9.60 -7.92
N PHE A 15 -8.86 -9.03 -7.02
CA PHE A 15 -9.31 -8.53 -5.73
C PHE A 15 -9.24 -7.00 -5.65
N VAL A 16 -10.27 -6.42 -5.04
CA VAL A 16 -10.31 -5.00 -4.72
C VAL A 16 -9.56 -4.77 -3.41
N GLU A 17 -8.54 -3.92 -3.47
CA GLU A 17 -7.78 -3.49 -2.30
C GLU A 17 -8.32 -2.15 -1.77
N LYS A 18 -8.58 -2.06 -0.47
CA LYS A 18 -8.97 -0.81 0.19
C LYS A 18 -8.12 -0.55 1.41
N ILE A 19 -7.45 0.60 1.45
CA ILE A 19 -6.73 1.05 2.63
C ILE A 19 -7.76 1.61 3.63
N VAL A 20 -7.81 1.01 4.81
CA VAL A 20 -8.76 1.38 5.86
C VAL A 20 -8.17 2.47 6.76
N ALA A 21 -6.89 2.34 7.12
CA ALA A 21 -6.20 3.31 7.95
C ALA A 21 -4.70 3.34 7.64
N ILE A 22 -4.09 4.52 7.78
CA ILE A 22 -2.63 4.68 7.80
C ILE A 22 -2.28 5.46 9.06
N ASN A 23 -1.45 4.85 9.89
CA ASN A 23 -1.02 5.40 11.16
C ASN A 23 0.48 5.68 11.12
N ARG A 24 0.87 6.91 11.45
CA ARG A 24 2.26 7.23 11.75
C ARG A 24 2.56 6.83 13.19
N VAL A 25 3.47 5.88 13.37
CA VAL A 25 3.91 5.40 14.68
C VAL A 25 5.35 5.87 14.92
N THR A 26 5.65 6.33 16.14
CA THR A 26 6.99 6.81 16.49
C THR A 26 7.47 6.14 17.77
N LYS A 27 8.64 5.50 17.73
CA LYS A 27 9.33 5.00 18.91
C LYS A 27 10.36 6.03 19.36
N VAL A 28 10.17 6.58 20.55
CA VAL A 28 11.13 7.51 21.19
C VAL A 28 12.09 6.72 22.06
N THR A 29 13.38 6.97 21.91
CA THR A 29 14.46 6.40 22.75
C THR A 29 15.38 7.52 23.21
N LYS A 30 16.33 7.23 24.11
CA LYS A 30 17.32 8.22 24.56
C LYS A 30 18.13 8.85 23.42
N GLY A 31 18.32 8.14 22.30
CA GLY A 31 19.09 8.61 21.14
C GLY A 31 18.26 9.27 20.02
N GLY A 32 16.94 9.41 20.21
CA GLY A 32 16.08 10.07 19.22
C GLY A 32 14.80 9.30 18.92
N LYS A 33 14.10 9.76 17.87
CA LYS A 33 12.80 9.26 17.44
C LYS A 33 12.94 8.44 16.17
N LYS A 34 12.54 7.16 16.21
CA LYS A 34 12.39 6.32 15.03
C LYS A 34 10.93 6.33 14.60
N MET A 35 10.66 6.82 13.40
CA MET A 35 9.32 6.85 12.82
C MET A 35 9.12 5.68 11.87
N SER A 36 7.90 5.14 11.88
CA SER A 36 7.40 4.12 10.97
C SER A 36 5.96 4.42 10.61
N PHE A 37 5.49 3.88 9.48
CA PHE A 37 4.07 3.91 9.12
C PHE A 37 3.50 2.49 9.25
N SER A 38 2.28 2.40 9.76
CA SER A 38 1.48 1.18 9.79
C SER A 38 0.26 1.40 8.92
N ALA A 39 -0.12 0.41 8.11
CA ALA A 39 -1.31 0.46 7.28
C ALA A 39 -2.21 -0.73 7.60
N LEU A 40 -3.51 -0.48 7.71
CA LEU A 40 -4.55 -1.50 7.73
C LEU A 40 -5.20 -1.53 6.35
N VAL A 41 -5.20 -2.69 5.72
CA VAL A 41 -5.71 -2.89 4.35
C VAL A 41 -6.72 -4.04 4.37
N ALA A 42 -7.85 -3.82 3.70
CA ALA A 42 -8.85 -4.84 3.41
C ALA A 42 -8.72 -5.25 1.93
N VAL A 43 -8.81 -6.56 1.67
CA VAL A 43 -8.75 -7.14 0.33
C VAL A 43 -9.94 -8.09 0.19
N GLY A 44 -10.65 -8.03 -0.93
CA GLY A 44 -11.78 -8.93 -1.19
C GLY A 44 -12.37 -8.78 -2.58
N ASP A 45 -13.25 -9.71 -2.95
CA ASP A 45 -13.86 -9.81 -4.29
C ASP A 45 -15.26 -9.17 -4.40
N ALA A 46 -15.70 -8.47 -3.35
CA ALA A 46 -17.04 -7.91 -3.17
C ALA A 46 -18.21 -8.92 -3.17
N ASN A 47 -17.95 -10.22 -3.36
CA ASN A 47 -18.91 -11.32 -3.25
C ASN A 47 -18.90 -11.97 -1.86
N GLY A 48 -18.16 -11.39 -0.92
CA GLY A 48 -18.06 -11.88 0.46
C GLY A 48 -17.01 -12.97 0.66
N LYS A 49 -16.05 -13.11 -0.27
CA LYS A 49 -14.88 -13.99 -0.14
C LYS A 49 -13.56 -13.22 -0.23
#